data_AF-A0A960ULW1-F1
#
_entry.id   AF-A0A960ULW1-F1
#
_cell.length_a   1.000
_cell.length_b   1.000
_cell.length_c   1.000
_cell.angle_alpha   90.00
_cell.angle_beta   90.00
_cell.angle_gamma   90.00
#
_symmetry.space_group_name_H-M   'P 1'
#
loop_
_entity.id
_entity.type
_entity.pdbx_description
1 polymer ?
#
loop_
_entity_poly.entity_id
_entity_poly.type
_entity_poly.pdbx_seq_one_letter_code
_entity_poly.pdbx_strand_id
1 'polypeptide(L)'
;MAIPEHYIHIQGPLYMDPEARDMGLDIPDTLPREWLMRATDALNALSTDIPTWRARTKNPCRLSLRFQLNESFVDETIFDHDALPDDAESPLADFVDAVTKANADGALWSDSENHLAGDIAARLAERSTDHILRFVRFLESNDLDHEVSQAWHIERVIQAHGWRPETMALWVARMGTCAGQHGHETDWAEHCDQPLSEFVASKPEHRTLLVELMGGNMVADQGPLNRDVEHHLSVLTNDTIDIFWSDLERQGLNDMAGPILDGARQWAQELIRNYAGGRKAPPHWLSPLGID
;
A
#
# COMPACT_ATOMS: atom_id res chain seq x y z
N MET A 1 -27.72 -20.24 11.32
CA MET A 1 -27.41 -18.89 11.81
C MET A 1 -28.37 -17.86 11.17
N ALA A 2 -28.78 -16.83 11.91
CA ALA A 2 -29.54 -15.70 11.36
C ALA A 2 -28.58 -14.62 10.85
N ILE A 3 -28.73 -14.17 9.61
CA ILE A 3 -27.91 -13.09 9.03
C ILE A 3 -28.36 -11.76 9.66
N PRO A 4 -27.45 -10.92 10.18
CA PRO A 4 -27.82 -9.61 10.72
C PRO A 4 -28.55 -8.75 9.66
N GLU A 5 -29.61 -8.06 10.05
CA GLU A 5 -30.47 -7.30 9.12
C GLU A 5 -29.75 -6.14 8.40
N HIS A 6 -28.61 -5.70 8.92
CA HIS A 6 -27.80 -4.63 8.31
C HIS A 6 -26.81 -5.14 7.26
N TYR A 7 -26.59 -6.45 7.16
CA TYR A 7 -25.65 -7.01 6.19
C TYR A 7 -26.23 -6.98 4.78
N ILE A 8 -25.42 -6.55 3.82
CA ILE A 8 -25.77 -6.56 2.40
C ILE A 8 -25.13 -7.79 1.78
N HIS A 9 -25.94 -8.76 1.35
CA HIS A 9 -25.43 -9.93 0.63
C HIS A 9 -24.95 -9.51 -0.77
N ILE A 10 -23.71 -9.87 -1.10
CA ILE A 10 -23.12 -9.61 -2.42
C ILE A 10 -23.31 -10.85 -3.31
N GLN A 11 -22.60 -11.93 -2.99
CA GLN A 11 -22.62 -13.19 -3.72
C GLN A 11 -21.89 -14.26 -2.89
N GLY A 12 -22.26 -15.54 -3.08
CA GLY A 12 -21.50 -16.63 -2.45
C GLY A 12 -21.44 -16.47 -0.92
N PRO A 13 -20.25 -16.62 -0.29
CA PRO A 13 -20.06 -16.39 1.14
C PRO A 13 -19.88 -14.90 1.50
N LEU A 14 -19.91 -13.97 0.54
CA LEU A 14 -19.53 -12.58 0.76
C LEU A 14 -20.72 -11.67 1.10
N TYR A 15 -20.53 -10.91 2.15
CA TYR A 15 -21.42 -9.88 2.67
C TYR A 15 -20.63 -8.59 2.89
N MET A 16 -21.34 -7.47 2.88
CA MET A 16 -20.81 -6.17 3.28
C MET A 16 -21.48 -5.75 4.60
N ASP A 17 -20.65 -5.38 5.57
CA ASP A 17 -21.07 -4.84 6.87
C ASP A 17 -20.88 -3.32 6.88
N PRO A 18 -21.96 -2.53 6.76
CA PRO A 18 -21.88 -1.07 6.74
C PRO A 18 -21.66 -0.46 8.15
N GLU A 19 -21.61 -1.30 9.19
CA GLU A 19 -21.38 -0.87 10.57
C GLU A 19 -19.97 -1.22 11.09
N ALA A 20 -19.17 -1.96 10.30
CA ALA A 20 -17.77 -2.30 10.57
C ALA A 20 -17.53 -2.85 12.00
N ARG A 21 -18.35 -3.82 12.44
CA ARG A 21 -18.21 -4.37 13.80
C ARG A 21 -17.13 -5.45 13.86
N ASP A 22 -16.25 -5.39 14.85
CA ASP A 22 -15.26 -6.44 15.13
C ASP A 22 -15.93 -7.75 15.49
N MET A 23 -15.36 -8.87 15.05
CA MET A 23 -15.83 -10.21 15.39
C MET A 23 -14.69 -11.11 15.87
N GLY A 24 -15.04 -12.09 16.68
CA GLY A 24 -14.09 -13.11 17.12
C GLY A 24 -13.70 -14.02 15.96
N LEU A 25 -12.40 -14.30 15.87
CA LEU A 25 -11.80 -15.13 14.84
C LEU A 25 -11.76 -16.59 15.30
N ASP A 26 -12.54 -17.45 14.66
CA ASP A 26 -12.29 -18.89 14.64
C ASP A 26 -12.11 -19.29 13.16
N ILE A 27 -10.91 -19.02 12.65
CA ILE A 27 -10.53 -19.32 11.27
C ILE A 27 -9.76 -20.65 11.27
N PRO A 28 -10.17 -21.64 10.47
CA PRO A 28 -9.46 -22.91 10.36
C PRO A 28 -8.11 -22.71 9.66
N ASP A 29 -7.10 -23.51 10.04
CA ASP A 29 -5.75 -23.49 9.45
C ASP A 29 -5.73 -23.66 7.92
N THR A 30 -6.76 -24.31 7.37
CA THR A 30 -6.93 -24.51 5.93
C THR A 30 -8.33 -24.17 5.49
N LEU A 31 -8.44 -23.43 4.38
CA LEU A 31 -9.71 -23.05 3.79
C LEU A 31 -10.22 -24.15 2.84
N PRO A 32 -11.50 -24.56 2.92
CA PRO A 32 -12.07 -25.50 1.96
C PRO A 32 -12.00 -24.96 0.54
N ARG A 33 -11.47 -25.73 -0.42
CA ARG A 33 -11.26 -25.26 -1.81
C ARG A 33 -12.55 -24.73 -2.47
N GLU A 34 -13.67 -25.42 -2.27
CA GLU A 34 -14.97 -24.99 -2.80
C GLU A 34 -15.41 -23.64 -2.19
N TRP A 35 -15.16 -23.44 -0.90
CA TRP A 35 -15.45 -22.16 -0.25
C TRP A 35 -14.58 -21.05 -0.83
N LEU A 36 -13.29 -21.31 -1.02
CA LEU A 36 -12.35 -20.32 -1.54
C LEU A 36 -12.72 -19.89 -2.95
N MET A 37 -13.04 -20.84 -3.85
CA MET A 37 -13.52 -20.52 -5.19
C MET A 37 -14.76 -19.62 -5.16
N ARG A 38 -15.72 -19.92 -4.28
CA ARG A 38 -16.94 -19.10 -4.14
C ARG A 38 -16.65 -17.72 -3.54
N ALA A 39 -15.66 -17.61 -2.65
CA ALA A 39 -15.21 -16.35 -2.08
C ALA A 39 -14.53 -15.48 -3.15
N THR A 40 -13.61 -16.04 -3.94
CA THR A 40 -12.96 -15.33 -5.05
C THR A 40 -13.94 -14.95 -6.15
N ASP A 41 -14.92 -15.79 -6.47
CA ASP A 41 -15.99 -15.44 -7.43
C ASP A 41 -16.83 -14.25 -6.93
N ALA A 42 -17.09 -14.19 -5.62
CA ALA A 42 -17.84 -13.09 -5.03
C ALA A 42 -17.02 -11.78 -4.97
N LEU A 43 -15.72 -11.87 -4.68
CA LEU A 43 -14.79 -10.74 -4.78
C LEU A 43 -14.70 -10.20 -6.20
N ASN A 44 -14.64 -11.09 -7.20
CA ASN A 44 -14.67 -10.69 -8.61
C ASN A 44 -16.00 -9.97 -8.94
N ALA A 45 -17.14 -10.49 -8.49
CA ALA A 45 -18.44 -9.82 -8.68
C ALA A 45 -18.48 -8.43 -8.02
N LEU A 46 -17.92 -8.27 -6.82
CA LEU A 46 -17.77 -6.97 -6.17
C LEU A 46 -16.87 -6.03 -7.00
N SER A 47 -15.74 -6.54 -7.50
CA SER A 47 -14.74 -5.80 -8.29
C SER A 47 -15.34 -5.15 -9.54
N THR A 48 -16.35 -5.78 -10.16
CA THR A 48 -16.97 -5.24 -11.37
C THR A 48 -17.76 -3.95 -11.17
N ASP A 49 -18.24 -3.66 -9.96
CA ASP A 49 -19.08 -2.49 -9.69
C ASP A 49 -19.05 -2.04 -8.21
N ILE A 50 -17.85 -1.80 -7.70
CA ILE A 50 -17.63 -1.23 -6.35
C ILE A 50 -18.49 0.02 -6.09
N PRO A 51 -18.64 0.99 -7.02
CA PRO A 51 -19.45 2.19 -6.77
C PRO A 51 -20.93 1.87 -6.46
N THR A 52 -21.54 0.93 -7.20
CA THR A 52 -22.92 0.53 -6.94
C THR A 52 -23.07 -0.16 -5.59
N TRP A 53 -22.11 -1.00 -5.19
CA TRP A 53 -22.16 -1.64 -3.88
C TRP A 53 -22.00 -0.64 -2.74
N ARG A 54 -21.05 0.29 -2.85
CA ARG A 54 -20.88 1.40 -1.90
C ARG A 54 -22.16 2.22 -1.76
N ALA A 55 -22.84 2.55 -2.86
CA ALA A 55 -24.07 3.35 -2.85
C ALA A 55 -25.24 2.71 -2.08
N ARG A 56 -25.18 1.39 -1.80
CA ARG A 56 -26.19 0.69 -1.00
C ARG A 56 -25.95 0.81 0.51
N THR A 57 -24.80 1.30 0.92
CA THR A 57 -24.44 1.42 2.34
C THR A 57 -24.97 2.71 2.96
N LYS A 58 -25.32 2.66 4.25
CA LYS A 58 -25.74 3.86 5.00
C LYS A 58 -24.56 4.78 5.32
N ASN A 59 -23.37 4.22 5.47
CA ASN A 59 -22.13 4.94 5.73
C ASN A 59 -21.09 4.57 4.67
N PRO A 60 -20.96 5.37 3.59
CA PRO A 60 -20.09 5.05 2.45
C PRO A 60 -18.59 5.17 2.75
N CYS A 61 -18.25 5.53 3.99
CA CYS A 61 -16.88 5.64 4.51
C CYS A 61 -16.52 4.48 5.47
N ARG A 62 -17.44 3.53 5.70
CA ARG A 62 -17.20 2.34 6.54
C ARG A 62 -17.71 1.11 5.82
N LEU A 63 -16.86 0.56 4.96
CA LEU A 63 -17.14 -0.68 4.26
C LEU A 63 -16.22 -1.76 4.83
N SER A 64 -16.79 -2.82 5.38
CA SER A 64 -16.01 -4.00 5.72
C SER A 64 -16.60 -5.23 5.05
N LEU A 65 -15.73 -6.09 4.53
CA LEU A 65 -16.18 -7.39 4.02
C LEU A 65 -16.39 -8.36 5.15
N ARG A 66 -17.40 -9.22 4.97
CA ARG A 66 -17.70 -10.33 5.85
C ARG A 66 -17.84 -11.58 5.02
N PHE A 67 -17.06 -12.58 5.35
CA PHE A 67 -17.13 -13.88 4.72
C PHE A 67 -17.82 -14.85 5.67
N GLN A 68 -18.93 -15.44 5.21
CA GLN A 68 -19.58 -16.51 5.92
C GLN A 68 -18.73 -17.78 5.79
N LEU A 69 -18.23 -18.27 6.91
CA LEU A 69 -17.52 -19.55 7.00
C LEU A 69 -18.25 -20.44 8.01
N ASN A 70 -18.80 -21.56 7.53
CA ASN A 70 -19.64 -22.44 8.34
C ASN A 70 -20.80 -21.67 9.02
N GLU A 71 -20.85 -21.68 10.35
CA GLU A 71 -21.84 -20.99 11.17
C GLU A 71 -21.35 -19.64 11.71
N SER A 72 -20.23 -19.13 11.19
CA SER A 72 -19.59 -17.88 11.64
C SER A 72 -19.40 -16.90 10.49
N PHE A 73 -19.11 -15.65 10.83
CA PHE A 73 -18.59 -14.65 9.91
C PHE A 73 -17.18 -14.25 10.32
N VAL A 74 -16.34 -14.00 9.33
CA VAL A 74 -14.96 -13.53 9.49
C VAL A 74 -14.69 -12.37 8.54
N ASP A 75 -13.65 -11.59 8.78
CA ASP A 75 -13.23 -10.48 7.91
C ASP A 75 -12.15 -10.93 6.91
N GLU A 76 -11.48 -9.96 6.28
CA GLU A 76 -10.46 -10.20 5.25
C GLU A 76 -9.19 -10.85 5.80
N THR A 77 -8.99 -10.86 7.12
CA THR A 77 -7.87 -11.56 7.77
C THR A 77 -7.92 -13.08 7.53
N ILE A 78 -9.05 -13.62 7.06
CA ILE A 78 -9.13 -15.01 6.59
C ILE A 78 -8.13 -15.32 5.46
N PHE A 79 -7.77 -14.32 4.66
CA PHE A 79 -6.77 -14.47 3.60
C PHE A 79 -5.34 -14.32 4.12
N ASP A 80 -5.15 -13.87 5.36
CA ASP A 80 -3.83 -13.73 5.99
C ASP A 80 -3.17 -15.07 6.37
N HIS A 81 -3.83 -16.20 6.09
CA HIS A 81 -3.35 -17.53 6.42
C HIS A 81 -2.26 -18.08 5.48
N ASP A 82 -1.49 -19.05 5.99
CA ASP A 82 -0.34 -19.70 5.33
C ASP A 82 -0.63 -20.52 4.07
N ALA A 83 -1.89 -20.93 3.87
CA ALA A 83 -2.24 -21.86 2.81
C ALA A 83 -3.24 -21.29 1.80
N LEU A 84 -2.88 -20.20 1.10
CA LEU A 84 -3.56 -19.82 -0.14
C LEU A 84 -3.06 -20.69 -1.32
N PRO A 85 -3.95 -21.38 -2.05
CA PRO A 85 -3.57 -22.09 -3.26
C PRO A 85 -3.28 -21.10 -4.41
N ASP A 86 -2.37 -21.48 -5.31
CA ASP A 86 -1.87 -20.62 -6.40
C ASP A 86 -3.00 -20.11 -7.33
N ASP A 87 -4.08 -20.85 -7.48
CA ASP A 87 -5.22 -20.46 -8.31
C ASP A 87 -6.11 -19.36 -7.69
N ALA A 88 -5.90 -19.04 -6.41
CA ALA A 88 -6.56 -17.91 -5.75
C ALA A 88 -5.81 -16.58 -5.91
N GLU A 89 -4.53 -16.61 -6.29
CA GLU A 89 -3.67 -15.42 -6.36
C GLU A 89 -4.18 -14.38 -7.35
N SER A 90 -4.48 -14.79 -8.59
CA SER A 90 -4.94 -13.86 -9.64
C SER A 90 -6.28 -13.20 -9.29
N PRO A 91 -7.34 -13.93 -8.87
CA PRO A 91 -8.59 -13.29 -8.45
C PRO A 91 -8.44 -12.31 -7.27
N LEU A 92 -7.56 -12.62 -6.31
CA LEU A 92 -7.29 -11.72 -5.19
C LEU A 92 -6.54 -10.47 -5.64
N ALA A 93 -5.56 -10.62 -6.55
CA ALA A 93 -4.84 -9.49 -7.12
C ALA A 93 -5.76 -8.58 -7.95
N ASP A 94 -6.65 -9.15 -8.76
CA ASP A 94 -7.66 -8.40 -9.53
C ASP A 94 -8.58 -7.59 -8.61
N PHE A 95 -8.95 -8.15 -7.46
CA PHE A 95 -9.75 -7.44 -6.46
C PHE A 95 -8.97 -6.27 -5.84
N VAL A 96 -7.71 -6.46 -5.45
CA VAL A 96 -6.83 -5.39 -4.95
C VAL A 96 -6.67 -4.27 -5.98
N ASP A 97 -6.48 -4.61 -7.26
CA ASP A 97 -6.36 -3.65 -8.35
C ASP A 97 -7.67 -2.86 -8.55
N ALA A 98 -8.84 -3.52 -8.45
CA ALA A 98 -10.14 -2.87 -8.54
C ALA A 98 -10.40 -1.89 -7.38
N VAL A 99 -10.04 -2.28 -6.16
CA VAL A 99 -10.14 -1.41 -4.96
C VAL A 99 -9.20 -0.21 -5.08
N THR A 100 -7.95 -0.45 -5.45
CA THR A 100 -6.94 0.60 -5.66
C THR A 100 -7.42 1.63 -6.68
N LYS A 101 -7.97 1.16 -7.80
CA LYS A 101 -8.58 2.02 -8.82
C LYS A 101 -9.78 2.81 -8.27
N ALA A 102 -10.68 2.16 -7.53
CA ALA A 102 -11.86 2.81 -6.98
C ALA A 102 -11.49 3.91 -5.97
N ASN A 103 -10.47 3.69 -5.15
CA ASN A 103 -9.90 4.69 -4.26
C ASN A 103 -9.30 5.87 -5.05
N ALA A 104 -8.42 5.59 -6.03
CA ALA A 104 -7.77 6.61 -6.84
C ALA A 104 -8.78 7.47 -7.65
N ASP A 105 -9.88 6.87 -8.11
CA ASP A 105 -10.95 7.54 -8.83
C ASP A 105 -11.94 8.29 -7.88
N GLY A 106 -11.75 8.22 -6.55
CA GLY A 106 -12.62 8.81 -5.53
C GLY A 106 -13.97 8.10 -5.36
N ALA A 107 -14.14 6.96 -6.01
CA ALA A 107 -15.33 6.12 -5.93
C ALA A 107 -15.42 5.32 -4.64
N LEU A 108 -14.28 5.12 -3.96
CA LEU A 108 -14.16 4.57 -2.62
C LEU A 108 -13.32 5.52 -1.77
N TRP A 109 -13.57 5.56 -0.46
CA TRP A 109 -12.67 6.16 0.51
C TRP A 109 -12.32 5.08 1.51
N SER A 110 -11.03 4.93 1.77
CA SER A 110 -10.45 3.92 2.64
C SER A 110 -9.42 4.61 3.50
N ASP A 111 -9.45 4.38 4.81
CA ASP A 111 -8.44 4.88 5.74
C ASP A 111 -7.65 3.72 6.37
N SER A 112 -6.73 4.05 7.27
CA SER A 112 -5.92 3.05 7.96
C SER A 112 -6.71 2.04 8.81
N GLU A 113 -7.95 2.37 9.21
CA GLU A 113 -8.82 1.56 10.05
C GLU A 113 -9.95 0.87 9.27
N ASN A 114 -10.27 1.39 8.08
CA ASN A 114 -11.41 1.02 7.23
C ASN A 114 -10.93 0.83 5.80
N HIS A 115 -9.91 -0.02 5.62
CA HIS A 115 -9.42 -0.40 4.30
C HIS A 115 -10.14 -1.64 3.79
N LEU A 116 -10.53 -1.58 2.52
CA LEU A 116 -10.95 -2.75 1.78
C LEU A 116 -9.71 -3.40 1.16
N ALA A 117 -9.60 -4.72 1.18
CA ALA A 117 -8.50 -5.48 0.59
C ALA A 117 -7.10 -5.30 1.22
N GLY A 118 -6.93 -4.60 2.35
CA GLY A 118 -5.60 -4.36 2.91
C GLY A 118 -4.86 -5.63 3.33
N ASP A 119 -5.53 -6.52 4.06
CA ASP A 119 -4.95 -7.82 4.44
C ASP A 119 -4.63 -8.70 3.23
N ILE A 120 -5.48 -8.65 2.19
CA ILE A 120 -5.25 -9.37 0.93
C ILE A 120 -4.03 -8.82 0.19
N ALA A 121 -3.91 -7.50 0.08
CA ALA A 121 -2.81 -6.84 -0.61
C ALA A 121 -1.47 -7.10 0.08
N ALA A 122 -1.45 -6.98 1.41
CA ALA A 122 -0.29 -7.29 2.24
C ALA A 122 0.13 -8.76 2.07
N ARG A 123 -0.84 -9.69 2.13
CA ARG A 123 -0.55 -11.13 2.00
C ARG A 123 0.02 -11.49 0.64
N LEU A 124 -0.52 -10.95 -0.44
CA LEU A 124 0.00 -11.18 -1.79
C LEU A 124 1.46 -10.69 -1.90
N ALA A 125 1.76 -9.50 -1.36
CA ALA A 125 3.11 -8.96 -1.33
C ALA A 125 4.07 -9.78 -0.46
N GLU A 126 3.61 -10.33 0.67
CA GLU A 126 4.39 -11.21 1.52
C GLU A 126 4.74 -12.52 0.81
N ARG A 127 3.84 -13.07 -0.01
CA ARG A 127 4.07 -14.33 -0.74
C ARG A 127 5.01 -14.19 -1.93
N SER A 128 4.94 -13.08 -2.66
CA SER A 128 5.69 -12.89 -3.89
C SER A 128 6.08 -11.45 -4.11
N THR A 129 7.35 -11.24 -4.51
CA THR A 129 7.86 -9.91 -4.82
C THR A 129 7.18 -9.23 -5.99
N ASP A 130 6.53 -10.00 -6.86
CA ASP A 130 5.76 -9.49 -8.00
C ASP A 130 4.53 -8.66 -7.55
N HIS A 131 4.11 -8.80 -6.29
CA HIS A 131 2.98 -8.08 -5.72
C HIS A 131 3.39 -6.88 -4.84
N ILE A 132 4.67 -6.70 -4.52
CA ILE A 132 5.11 -5.61 -3.63
C ILE A 132 4.76 -4.25 -4.22
N LEU A 133 5.04 -4.04 -5.51
CA LEU A 133 4.74 -2.75 -6.12
C LEU A 133 3.23 -2.52 -6.28
N ARG A 134 2.44 -3.59 -6.44
CA ARG A 134 0.98 -3.50 -6.36
C ARG A 134 0.53 -3.09 -4.95
N PHE A 135 1.16 -3.63 -3.91
CA PHE A 135 0.87 -3.24 -2.53
C PHE A 135 1.25 -1.77 -2.26
N VAL A 136 2.37 -1.29 -2.80
CA VAL A 136 2.70 0.16 -2.76
C VAL A 136 1.59 0.99 -3.40
N ARG A 137 1.12 0.63 -4.61
CA ARG A 137 0.03 1.35 -5.28
C ARG A 137 -1.27 1.32 -4.47
N PHE A 138 -1.56 0.19 -3.83
CA PHE A 138 -2.69 0.08 -2.93
C PHE A 138 -2.54 1.09 -1.79
N LEU A 139 -1.41 1.09 -1.07
CA LEU A 139 -1.14 2.03 0.03
C LEU A 139 -1.31 3.49 -0.41
N GLU A 140 -0.76 3.89 -1.55
CA GLU A 140 -0.90 5.25 -2.12
C GLU A 140 -2.34 5.66 -2.42
N SER A 141 -3.25 4.70 -2.58
CA SER A 141 -4.67 4.97 -2.82
C SER A 141 -5.46 5.20 -1.52
N ASN A 142 -4.90 4.87 -0.35
CA ASN A 142 -5.59 4.96 0.93
C ASN A 142 -5.25 6.28 1.66
N ASP A 143 -6.16 6.71 2.52
CA ASP A 143 -5.93 7.77 3.50
C ASP A 143 -5.19 7.19 4.71
N LEU A 144 -3.92 7.54 4.78
CA LEU A 144 -3.00 6.94 5.71
C LEU A 144 -2.64 7.88 6.89
N ASP A 145 -3.50 8.85 7.23
CA ASP A 145 -3.20 9.79 8.32
C ASP A 145 -2.98 9.12 9.70
N HIS A 146 -3.52 7.91 9.92
CA HIS A 146 -3.52 7.21 11.22
C HIS A 146 -2.90 5.79 11.19
N GLU A 147 -1.97 5.46 10.26
CA GLU A 147 -1.45 4.10 9.89
C GLU A 147 -1.08 3.06 10.97
N VAL A 148 -2.00 2.64 11.85
CA VAL A 148 -1.69 1.61 12.85
C VAL A 148 -1.55 0.23 12.22
N SER A 149 -2.41 -0.14 11.26
CA SER A 149 -2.42 -1.51 10.70
C SER A 149 -1.43 -1.71 9.54
N GLN A 150 -1.19 -0.68 8.73
CA GLN A 150 -0.33 -0.76 7.54
C GLN A 150 1.15 -0.86 7.91
N ALA A 151 1.57 -0.30 9.04
CA ALA A 151 2.95 -0.44 9.53
C ALA A 151 3.33 -1.92 9.69
N TRP A 152 2.47 -2.70 10.35
CA TRP A 152 2.66 -4.14 10.53
C TRP A 152 2.66 -4.92 9.21
N HIS A 153 1.79 -4.56 8.27
CA HIS A 153 1.78 -5.17 6.92
C HIS A 153 3.10 -4.92 6.18
N ILE A 154 3.61 -3.69 6.21
CA ILE A 154 4.87 -3.31 5.56
C ILE A 154 6.06 -4.07 6.17
N GLU A 155 6.13 -4.12 7.50
CA GLU A 155 7.16 -4.86 8.23
C GLU A 155 7.19 -6.34 7.84
N ARG A 156 6.02 -6.99 7.76
CA ARG A 156 5.90 -8.40 7.35
C ARG A 156 6.41 -8.65 5.94
N VAL A 157 6.07 -7.78 4.98
CA VAL A 157 6.53 -7.91 3.60
C VAL A 157 8.05 -7.76 3.52
N ILE A 158 8.63 -6.82 4.26
CA ILE A 158 10.08 -6.62 4.32
C ILE A 158 10.77 -7.82 4.99
N GLN A 159 10.22 -8.33 6.09
CA GLN A 159 10.72 -9.53 6.78
C GLN A 159 10.71 -10.77 5.87
N ALA A 160 9.66 -10.95 5.07
CA ALA A 160 9.51 -12.12 4.21
C ALA A 160 10.56 -12.17 3.07
N HIS A 161 10.95 -11.02 2.54
CA HIS A 161 11.80 -10.93 1.34
C HIS A 161 13.20 -10.35 1.58
N GLY A 162 13.44 -9.76 2.75
CA GLY A 162 14.63 -8.96 3.04
C GLY A 162 14.77 -7.74 2.12
N TRP A 163 15.98 -7.20 2.04
CA TRP A 163 16.25 -6.05 1.16
C TRP A 163 16.44 -6.44 -0.30
N ARG A 164 15.59 -5.86 -1.14
CA ARG A 164 15.53 -5.99 -2.59
C ARG A 164 15.07 -4.65 -3.19
N PRO A 165 15.20 -4.42 -4.51
CA PRO A 165 14.70 -3.19 -5.14
C PRO A 165 13.23 -2.88 -4.82
N GLU A 166 12.38 -3.91 -4.78
CA GLU A 166 10.95 -3.77 -4.52
C GLU A 166 10.65 -3.43 -3.05
N THR A 167 11.30 -4.09 -2.09
CA THR A 167 11.14 -3.77 -0.65
C THR A 167 11.78 -2.44 -0.29
N MET A 168 12.84 -2.02 -1.01
CA MET A 168 13.39 -0.66 -0.89
C MET A 168 12.40 0.39 -1.39
N ALA A 169 11.65 0.12 -2.46
CA ALA A 169 10.57 1.02 -2.90
C ALA A 169 9.43 1.07 -1.88
N LEU A 170 9.04 -0.06 -1.29
CA LEU A 170 8.06 -0.09 -0.20
C LEU A 170 8.51 0.74 1.00
N TRP A 171 9.79 0.63 1.39
CA TRP A 171 10.38 1.46 2.43
C TRP A 171 10.37 2.95 2.06
N VAL A 172 10.68 3.32 0.80
CA VAL A 172 10.58 4.72 0.32
C VAL A 172 9.14 5.23 0.41
N ALA A 173 8.14 4.42 0.02
CA ALA A 173 6.73 4.79 0.16
C ALA A 173 6.39 5.09 1.62
N ARG A 174 6.79 4.19 2.54
CA ARG A 174 6.59 4.35 3.98
C ARG A 174 7.24 5.61 4.57
N MET A 175 8.34 6.08 3.97
CA MET A 175 9.02 7.29 4.42
C MET A 175 8.47 8.57 3.78
N GLY A 176 7.58 8.48 2.78
CA GLY A 176 7.06 9.65 2.08
C GLY A 176 5.57 9.56 1.84
N THR A 177 5.15 9.22 0.62
CA THR A 177 3.73 9.22 0.20
C THR A 177 2.80 8.34 1.04
N CYS A 178 3.34 7.39 1.81
CA CYS A 178 2.62 6.48 2.71
C CYS A 178 3.22 6.51 4.13
N ALA A 179 3.58 7.71 4.62
CA ALA A 179 4.17 7.88 5.95
C ALA A 179 3.14 8.04 7.07
N GLY A 180 2.03 8.73 6.81
CA GLY A 180 1.08 9.10 7.87
C GLY A 180 1.76 9.84 9.01
N GLN A 181 1.23 9.71 10.23
CA GLN A 181 1.81 10.37 11.42
C GLN A 181 3.11 9.74 11.92
N HIS A 182 3.29 8.42 11.72
CA HIS A 182 4.33 7.63 12.36
C HIS A 182 5.29 6.94 11.37
N GLY A 183 5.33 7.38 10.10
CA GLY A 183 6.17 6.84 9.02
C GLY A 183 7.61 6.57 9.39
N HIS A 184 8.18 7.55 10.09
CA HIS A 184 9.56 7.62 10.54
C HIS A 184 9.84 6.85 11.84
N GLU A 185 8.82 6.30 12.51
CA GLU A 185 8.97 5.68 13.84
C GLU A 185 9.24 4.16 13.77
N THR A 186 9.72 3.64 12.63
CA THR A 186 9.92 2.19 12.44
C THR A 186 11.38 1.80 12.67
N ASP A 187 11.63 0.72 13.44
CA ASP A 187 12.98 0.22 13.72
C ASP A 187 13.39 -0.91 12.76
N TRP A 188 13.71 -0.55 11.52
CA TRP A 188 14.05 -1.50 10.45
C TRP A 188 15.22 -2.45 10.77
N ALA A 189 16.09 -2.09 11.71
CA ALA A 189 17.23 -2.91 12.09
C ALA A 189 16.80 -4.22 12.79
N GLU A 190 15.59 -4.26 13.35
CA GLU A 190 15.04 -5.46 14.00
C GLU A 190 14.30 -6.39 13.02
N HIS A 191 13.98 -5.90 11.81
CA HIS A 191 13.12 -6.60 10.85
C HIS A 191 13.88 -7.30 9.71
N CYS A 192 15.17 -7.02 9.53
CA CYS A 192 15.99 -7.63 8.47
C CYS A 192 17.35 -8.10 9.01
N ASP A 193 17.78 -9.31 8.61
CA ASP A 193 19.11 -9.84 8.94
C ASP A 193 20.25 -8.97 8.38
N GLN A 194 20.02 -8.34 7.23
CA GLN A 194 20.95 -7.38 6.61
C GLN A 194 20.47 -5.95 6.87
N PRO A 195 21.32 -5.02 7.34
CA PRO A 195 20.98 -3.60 7.41
C PRO A 195 20.75 -2.98 6.03
N LEU A 196 19.82 -2.01 5.93
CA LEU A 196 19.54 -1.29 4.67
C LEU A 196 20.80 -0.65 4.08
N SER A 197 21.64 -0.05 4.91
CA SER A 197 22.92 0.52 4.48
C SER A 197 23.84 -0.51 3.81
N GLU A 198 23.89 -1.74 4.29
CA GLU A 198 24.70 -2.77 3.64
C GLU A 198 24.13 -3.15 2.27
N PHE A 199 22.80 -3.27 2.16
CA PHE A 199 22.16 -3.55 0.88
C PHE A 199 22.43 -2.43 -0.15
N VAL A 200 22.27 -1.18 0.25
CA VAL A 200 22.52 0.00 -0.61
C VAL A 200 24.00 0.09 -1.00
N ALA A 201 24.92 -0.21 -0.08
CA ALA A 201 26.36 -0.19 -0.35
C ALA A 201 26.84 -1.38 -1.20
N SER A 202 26.07 -2.47 -1.28
CA SER A 202 26.48 -3.69 -1.97
C SER A 202 26.68 -3.51 -3.48
N LYS A 203 25.96 -2.57 -4.10
CA LYS A 203 26.03 -2.28 -5.53
C LYS A 203 25.76 -0.79 -5.83
N PRO A 204 26.55 -0.13 -6.70
CA PRO A 204 26.29 1.25 -7.11
C PRO A 204 24.87 1.47 -7.66
N GLU A 205 24.32 0.49 -8.36
CA GLU A 205 22.98 0.55 -8.95
C GLU A 205 21.88 0.65 -7.88
N HIS A 206 22.05 0.04 -6.71
CA HIS A 206 21.08 0.16 -5.62
C HIS A 206 21.04 1.58 -5.06
N ARG A 207 22.20 2.23 -4.96
CA ARG A 207 22.28 3.62 -4.51
C ARG A 207 21.66 4.58 -5.53
N THR A 208 21.92 4.39 -6.81
CA THR A 208 21.28 5.17 -7.89
C THR A 208 19.76 5.01 -7.83
N LEU A 209 19.29 3.76 -7.74
CA LEU A 209 17.86 3.47 -7.63
C LEU A 209 17.23 4.13 -6.40
N LEU A 210 17.87 4.07 -5.24
CA LEU A 210 17.36 4.70 -4.02
C LEU A 210 17.20 6.23 -4.19
N VAL A 211 18.19 6.89 -4.80
CA VAL A 211 18.13 8.32 -5.12
C VAL A 211 16.96 8.64 -6.05
N GLU A 212 16.76 7.83 -7.09
CA GLU A 212 15.68 8.01 -8.05
C GLU A 212 14.30 7.81 -7.41
N LEU A 213 14.14 6.76 -6.61
CA LEU A 213 12.89 6.46 -5.88
C LEU A 213 12.57 7.58 -4.89
N MET A 214 13.52 7.98 -4.05
CA MET A 214 13.31 9.06 -3.07
C MET A 214 12.99 10.39 -3.75
N GLY A 215 13.77 10.78 -4.76
CA GLY A 215 13.53 12.05 -5.45
C GLY A 215 12.21 12.06 -6.23
N GLY A 216 11.81 10.93 -6.80
CA GLY A 216 10.48 10.79 -7.41
C GLY A 216 9.35 10.87 -6.38
N ASN A 217 9.51 10.21 -5.22
CA ASN A 217 8.52 10.21 -4.15
C ASN A 217 8.32 11.62 -3.54
N MET A 218 9.41 12.37 -3.35
CA MET A 218 9.38 13.79 -2.96
C MET A 218 8.59 14.69 -3.92
N VAL A 219 8.55 14.32 -5.21
CA VAL A 219 7.76 15.03 -6.21
C VAL A 219 6.30 14.57 -6.18
N ALA A 220 6.06 13.27 -5.98
CA ALA A 220 4.71 12.71 -5.87
C ALA A 220 3.94 13.30 -4.67
N ASP A 221 4.62 13.51 -3.55
CA ASP A 221 4.05 14.09 -2.32
C ASP A 221 3.51 15.53 -2.50
N GLN A 222 4.02 16.26 -3.49
CA GLN A 222 3.53 17.62 -3.82
C GLN A 222 2.21 17.61 -4.61
N GLY A 223 1.71 16.44 -4.99
CA GLY A 223 0.55 16.29 -5.86
C GLY A 223 0.81 16.76 -7.29
N PRO A 224 -0.25 17.11 -8.04
CA PRO A 224 -0.12 17.50 -9.45
C PRO A 224 0.78 18.73 -9.66
N LEU A 225 1.78 18.61 -10.54
CA LEU A 225 2.72 19.70 -10.88
C LEU A 225 2.13 20.76 -11.82
N ASN A 226 0.93 21.26 -11.51
CA ASN A 226 0.19 22.21 -12.36
C ASN A 226 0.59 23.67 -12.13
N ARG A 227 1.38 23.97 -11.10
CA ARG A 227 1.92 25.31 -10.82
C ARG A 227 3.29 25.50 -11.45
N ASP A 228 3.80 26.71 -11.39
CA ASP A 228 5.10 27.02 -11.96
C ASP A 228 6.26 26.32 -11.20
N VAL A 229 7.42 26.32 -11.83
CA VAL A 229 8.65 25.70 -11.30
C VAL A 229 9.06 26.34 -9.98
N GLU A 230 8.93 27.66 -9.84
CA GLU A 230 9.36 28.39 -8.63
C GLU A 230 8.53 27.97 -7.42
N HIS A 231 7.22 27.80 -7.61
CA HIS A 231 6.32 27.28 -6.60
C HIS A 231 6.75 25.89 -6.11
N HIS A 232 6.90 24.91 -7.02
CA HIS A 232 7.24 23.54 -6.62
C HIS A 232 8.66 23.42 -6.03
N LEU A 233 9.62 24.20 -6.55
CA LEU A 233 10.94 24.27 -5.93
C LEU A 233 10.86 24.89 -4.52
N SER A 234 9.99 25.88 -4.30
CA SER A 234 9.78 26.46 -2.97
C SER A 234 9.19 25.43 -2.00
N VAL A 235 8.20 24.65 -2.43
CA VAL A 235 7.59 23.57 -1.62
C VAL A 235 8.63 22.54 -1.21
N LEU A 236 9.46 22.08 -2.16
CA LEU A 236 10.57 21.15 -1.89
C LEU A 236 11.54 21.66 -0.81
N THR A 237 11.65 22.98 -0.63
CA THR A 237 12.59 23.62 0.31
C THR A 237 11.96 24.13 1.60
N ASN A 238 10.64 24.37 1.66
CA ASN A 238 9.99 25.07 2.77
C ASN A 238 9.28 24.14 3.75
N ASP A 239 8.65 23.06 3.28
CA ASP A 239 7.65 22.34 4.07
C ASP A 239 7.87 20.82 3.97
N THR A 240 7.77 20.15 5.12
CA THR A 240 7.47 18.72 5.32
C THR A 240 8.41 17.64 4.80
N ILE A 241 9.16 17.85 3.71
CA ILE A 241 10.13 16.85 3.20
C ILE A 241 11.32 16.71 4.17
N ASP A 242 11.62 17.71 5.01
CA ASP A 242 12.67 17.53 6.03
C ASP A 242 12.27 16.57 7.16
N ILE A 243 10.99 16.40 7.52
CA ILE A 243 10.65 15.65 8.75
C ILE A 243 10.94 14.16 8.56
N PHE A 244 10.38 13.53 7.54
CA PHE A 244 10.57 12.10 7.34
C PHE A 244 11.97 11.76 6.81
N TRP A 245 12.53 12.61 5.95
CA TRP A 245 13.84 12.37 5.37
C TRP A 245 15.02 12.82 6.26
N SER A 246 14.77 13.50 7.38
CA SER A 246 15.83 13.85 8.36
C SER A 246 16.27 12.68 9.23
N ASP A 247 15.43 11.67 9.42
CA ASP A 247 15.74 10.51 10.26
C ASP A 247 16.42 9.36 9.48
N LEU A 248 16.82 9.58 8.23
CA LEU A 248 17.46 8.56 7.38
C LEU A 248 18.65 7.84 8.02
N GLU A 249 19.42 8.55 8.86
CA GLU A 249 20.50 7.93 9.65
C GLU A 249 19.96 6.85 10.59
N ARG A 250 18.87 7.16 11.32
CA ARG A 250 18.17 6.22 12.22
C ARG A 250 17.41 5.14 11.47
N GLN A 251 16.96 5.42 10.25
CA GLN A 251 16.28 4.44 9.39
C GLN A 251 17.25 3.44 8.73
N GLY A 252 18.53 3.42 9.14
CA GLY A 252 19.49 2.39 8.74
C GLY A 252 20.41 2.76 7.58
N LEU A 253 20.38 3.99 7.07
CA LEU A 253 21.34 4.47 6.06
C LEU A 253 22.67 4.96 6.64
N ASN A 254 22.73 5.26 7.94
CA ASN A 254 23.94 5.72 8.63
C ASN A 254 24.63 6.88 7.87
N ASP A 255 25.96 6.88 7.78
CA ASP A 255 26.77 7.92 7.10
C ASP A 255 26.43 8.15 5.62
N MET A 256 25.64 7.28 4.99
CA MET A 256 25.19 7.47 3.60
C MET A 256 23.96 8.37 3.47
N ALA A 257 23.26 8.64 4.58
CA ALA A 257 22.01 9.40 4.58
C ALA A 257 22.15 10.76 3.89
N GLY A 258 23.13 11.58 4.31
CA GLY A 258 23.36 12.92 3.73
C GLY A 258 23.59 12.89 2.22
N PRO A 259 24.60 12.14 1.71
CA PRO A 259 24.85 12.04 0.28
C PRO A 259 23.67 11.49 -0.55
N ILE A 260 22.87 10.59 0.01
CA ILE A 260 21.67 10.05 -0.66
C ILE A 260 20.58 11.13 -0.73
N LEU A 261 20.32 11.82 0.40
CA LEU A 261 19.32 12.89 0.48
C LEU A 261 19.67 14.04 -0.48
N ASP A 262 20.93 14.45 -0.56
CA ASP A 262 21.38 15.48 -1.50
C ASP A 262 21.16 15.07 -2.96
N GLY A 263 21.45 13.80 -3.29
CA GLY A 263 21.18 13.24 -4.61
C GLY A 263 19.69 13.22 -4.93
N ALA A 264 18.86 12.76 -4.00
CA ALA A 264 17.41 12.69 -4.15
C ALA A 264 16.80 14.09 -4.37
N ARG A 265 17.28 15.10 -3.62
CA ARG A 265 16.88 16.50 -3.81
C ARG A 265 17.25 17.03 -5.18
N GLN A 266 18.48 16.78 -5.66
CA GLN A 266 18.89 17.19 -7.00
C GLN A 266 17.99 16.56 -8.07
N TRP A 267 17.73 15.26 -7.94
CA TRP A 267 16.82 14.53 -8.85
C TRP A 267 15.39 15.09 -8.83
N ALA A 268 14.82 15.33 -7.64
CA ALA A 268 13.49 15.93 -7.50
C ALA A 268 13.42 17.32 -8.18
N GLN A 269 14.45 18.15 -8.03
CA GLN A 269 14.51 19.45 -8.69
C GLN A 269 14.56 19.33 -10.22
N GLU A 270 15.28 18.33 -10.76
CA GLU A 270 15.31 18.07 -12.20
C GLU A 270 13.92 17.66 -12.72
N LEU A 271 13.23 16.74 -12.03
CA LEU A 271 11.86 16.36 -12.34
C LEU A 271 10.93 17.59 -12.33
N ILE A 272 10.96 18.42 -11.28
CA ILE A 272 10.14 19.63 -11.21
C ILE A 272 10.41 20.56 -12.39
N ARG A 273 11.69 20.83 -12.71
CA ARG A 273 12.06 21.69 -13.85
C ARG A 273 11.59 21.13 -15.20
N ASN A 274 11.50 19.81 -15.33
CA ASN A 274 11.10 19.14 -16.56
C ASN A 274 9.56 19.10 -16.73
N TYR A 275 8.82 18.90 -15.64
CA TYR A 275 7.39 18.55 -15.70
C TYR A 275 6.43 19.65 -15.20
N ALA A 276 6.87 20.56 -14.32
CA ALA A 276 6.00 21.60 -13.76
C ALA A 276 5.54 22.64 -14.80
N GLY A 277 4.44 23.32 -14.50
CA GLY A 277 3.88 24.39 -15.32
C GLY A 277 3.10 23.91 -16.54
N GLY A 278 2.44 22.74 -16.44
CA GLY A 278 1.57 22.20 -17.49
C GLY A 278 2.30 21.55 -18.66
N ARG A 279 3.56 21.15 -18.48
CA ARG A 279 4.37 20.54 -19.55
C ARG A 279 3.90 19.12 -19.86
N LYS A 280 3.91 18.23 -18.85
CA LYS A 280 3.31 16.87 -18.79
C LYS A 280 3.29 16.43 -17.32
N ALA A 281 2.51 15.41 -16.98
CA ALA A 281 2.70 14.72 -15.70
C ALA A 281 4.09 14.02 -15.69
N PRO A 282 4.82 14.03 -14.57
CA PRO A 282 6.02 13.21 -14.43
C PRO A 282 5.65 11.72 -14.54
N PRO A 283 6.58 10.85 -14.93
CA PRO A 283 6.38 9.41 -14.78
C PRO A 283 6.16 9.08 -13.31
N HIS A 284 5.54 7.94 -13.03
CA HIS A 284 5.42 7.49 -11.65
C HIS A 284 6.80 7.29 -11.02
N TRP A 285 6.94 7.54 -9.72
CA TRP A 285 8.24 7.41 -9.05
C TRP A 285 8.73 5.96 -8.95
N LEU A 286 7.85 4.98 -9.17
CA LEU A 286 8.20 3.56 -9.32
C LEU A 286 8.72 3.20 -10.73
N SER A 287 8.73 4.13 -11.68
CA SER A 287 9.20 3.88 -13.06
C SER A 287 10.62 3.34 -13.21
N PRO A 288 11.60 3.64 -12.32
CA PRO A 288 12.91 2.97 -12.36
C PRO A 288 12.85 1.44 -12.22
N LEU A 289 11.75 0.90 -11.67
CA LEU A 289 11.50 -0.53 -11.52
C LEU A 289 10.71 -1.13 -12.70
N GLY A 290 10.46 -0.36 -13.76
CA GLY A 290 9.74 -0.82 -14.95
C GLY A 290 8.22 -0.80 -14.82
N ILE A 291 7.67 -0.01 -13.88
CA ILE A 291 6.22 0.23 -13.76
C ILE A 291 5.90 1.64 -14.28
N ASP A 292 5.10 1.70 -15.35
CA ASP A 292 4.53 2.94 -15.89
C ASP A 292 3.34 3.46 -15.05
#